data_AF-A0A6S7ISE9-F1
#
_entry.id   AF-A0A6S7ISE9-F1
#
_cell.length_a   1.000
_cell.length_b   1.000
_cell.length_c   1.000
_cell.angle_alpha   90.00
_cell.angle_beta   90.00
_cell.angle_gamma   90.00
#
_symmetry.space_group_name_H-M   'P 1'
#
loop_
_entity.id
_entity.type
_entity.pdbx_description
1 polymer ?
#
loop_
_entity_poly.entity_id
_entity_poly.type
_entity_poly.pdbx_seq_one_letter_code
_entity_poly.pdbx_strand_id
1 'polypeptide(L)'
;MARIVLLTNDAANREKALNENLQSCSVQDYVKSLKDNGELLDKLASDDNNSAGQSTDGKSKQIYPEHLPLTKLQTGVKSGKYLQGKFFASRDNYLEASISVYDQNEQIFIQGLVNLNRAVNEDIVCVEVLPEQDWTCPSSIVIDEEIKEEEAEESTTKQNNQRNKKKQKSGRVVGIIRRNWRPYCGVLSPSPNPQATRHLFVAAEKRIPRIRIETRQAEILKGQKIIVSIDSWPRSSKYPVGHFVKKLGSIGDKETENEVLLLEHEIPHLPFSTVVLNDLPKETWFISDEEIKLRRDLRDLSICSVDPPGCTDIDDALHWRPLPNGNFE
;
A
#
# COMPACT_ATOMS: atom_id res chain seq x y z
N MET A 1 32.29 -27.05 11.17
CA MET A 1 31.22 -26.55 12.08
C MET A 1 30.58 -25.34 11.45
N ALA A 2 29.25 -25.28 11.40
CA ALA A 2 28.55 -24.06 11.02
C ALA A 2 28.76 -23.00 12.10
N ARG A 3 29.06 -21.76 11.70
CA ARG A 3 29.08 -20.61 12.61
C ARG A 3 27.68 -20.03 12.67
N ILE A 4 27.19 -19.76 13.87
CA ILE A 4 25.88 -19.16 14.12
C ILE A 4 26.09 -17.70 14.50
N VAL A 5 25.34 -16.80 13.88
CA VAL A 5 25.39 -15.35 14.15
C VAL A 5 23.98 -14.88 14.52
N LEU A 6 23.86 -14.20 15.66
CA LEU A 6 22.64 -13.55 16.10
C LEU A 6 22.51 -12.17 15.46
N LEU A 7 21.44 -11.95 14.68
CA LEU A 7 21.11 -10.63 14.13
C LEU A 7 20.09 -9.94 15.03
N THR A 8 20.45 -8.79 15.60
CA THR A 8 19.55 -8.00 16.45
C THR A 8 19.88 -6.51 16.43
N ASN A 9 18.85 -5.67 16.21
CA ASN A 9 18.96 -4.22 16.30
C ASN A 9 18.86 -3.72 17.76
N ASP A 10 18.38 -4.54 18.70
CA ASP A 10 18.40 -4.22 20.13
C ASP A 10 19.83 -4.29 20.68
N ALA A 11 20.32 -3.16 21.19
CA ALA A 11 21.64 -3.04 21.80
C ALA A 11 21.80 -3.93 23.04
N ALA A 12 20.77 -4.06 23.87
CA ALA A 12 20.84 -4.87 25.08
C ALA A 12 21.02 -6.36 24.77
N ASN A 13 20.38 -6.85 23.70
CA ASN A 13 20.56 -8.23 23.25
C ASN A 13 21.96 -8.47 22.66
N ARG A 14 22.53 -7.48 21.95
CA ARG A 14 23.92 -7.58 21.47
C ARG A 14 24.91 -7.65 22.63
N GLU A 15 24.75 -6.81 23.65
CA GLU A 15 25.59 -6.83 24.85
C GLU A 15 25.51 -8.15 25.61
N LYS A 16 24.30 -8.69 25.81
CA LYS A 16 24.12 -10.01 26.43
C LYS A 16 24.77 -11.13 25.62
N ALA A 17 24.57 -11.15 24.31
CA ALA A 17 25.18 -12.15 23.43
C ALA A 17 26.71 -12.11 23.49
N LEU A 18 27.30 -10.91 23.53
CA LEU A 18 28.75 -10.74 23.68
C LEU A 18 29.25 -11.32 25.02
N ASN A 19 28.52 -11.10 26.12
CA ASN A 19 28.85 -11.67 27.43
C ASN A 19 28.76 -13.20 27.47
N GLU A 20 27.90 -13.80 26.65
CA GLU A 20 27.76 -15.26 26.50
C GLU A 20 28.69 -15.87 25.45
N ASN A 21 29.63 -15.08 24.88
CA ASN A 21 30.52 -15.48 23.80
C ASN A 21 29.81 -15.91 22.50
N LEU A 22 28.61 -15.37 22.26
CA LEU A 22 27.87 -15.54 21.01
C LEU A 22 28.20 -14.42 20.02
N GLN A 23 28.40 -14.78 18.76
CA GLN A 23 28.56 -13.78 17.70
C GLN A 23 27.24 -13.07 17.47
N SER A 24 27.22 -11.74 17.61
CA SER A 24 26.04 -10.93 17.31
C SER A 24 26.42 -9.64 16.56
N CYS A 25 25.51 -9.15 15.74
CA CYS A 25 25.61 -7.85 15.09
C CYS A 25 24.22 -7.28 14.76
N SER A 26 24.16 -5.99 14.42
CA SER A 26 22.93 -5.40 13.89
C SER A 26 22.66 -5.91 12.47
N VAL A 27 21.40 -5.81 12.02
CA VAL A 27 21.05 -6.15 10.63
C VAL A 27 21.84 -5.26 9.66
N GLN A 28 21.99 -3.97 9.99
CA GLN A 28 22.74 -3.02 9.18
C GLN A 28 24.22 -3.40 9.06
N ASP A 29 24.88 -3.76 10.16
CA ASP A 29 26.29 -4.12 10.16
C ASP A 29 26.52 -5.45 9.43
N TYR A 30 25.59 -6.38 9.59
CA TYR A 30 25.62 -7.64 8.85
C TYR A 30 25.56 -7.39 7.34
N VAL A 31 24.59 -6.59 6.87
CA VAL A 31 24.46 -6.25 5.45
C VAL A 31 25.73 -5.53 4.94
N LYS A 32 26.28 -4.58 5.70
CA LYS A 32 27.54 -3.90 5.36
C LYS A 32 28.73 -4.86 5.24
N SER A 33 28.73 -5.97 5.99
CA SER A 33 29.79 -6.98 5.93
C SER A 33 29.74 -7.88 4.70
N LEU A 34 28.60 -7.93 4.00
CA LEU A 34 28.44 -8.75 2.78
C LEU A 34 29.16 -8.10 1.59
N LYS A 35 29.64 -8.94 0.67
CA LYS A 35 30.11 -8.50 -0.65
C LYS A 35 28.91 -8.06 -1.49
N ASP A 36 29.09 -7.04 -2.33
CA ASP A 36 28.05 -6.47 -3.20
C ASP A 36 26.78 -6.00 -2.45
N ASN A 37 26.96 -5.36 -1.31
CA ASN A 37 25.89 -4.93 -0.41
C ASN A 37 25.08 -3.71 -0.87
N GLY A 38 25.46 -3.03 -1.97
CA GLY A 38 24.83 -1.78 -2.40
C GLY A 38 23.32 -1.91 -2.63
N GLU A 39 22.90 -3.03 -3.22
CA GLU A 39 21.47 -3.33 -3.42
C GLU A 39 20.74 -3.72 -2.13
N LEU A 40 21.44 -4.38 -1.21
CA LEU A 40 20.85 -4.80 0.05
C LEU A 40 20.68 -3.64 1.04
N LEU A 41 21.57 -2.64 0.98
CA LEU A 41 21.48 -1.44 1.81
C LEU A 41 20.24 -0.61 1.48
N ASP A 42 19.87 -0.51 0.20
CA ASP A 42 18.67 0.22 -0.25
C ASP A 42 17.37 -0.49 0.15
N LYS A 43 17.45 -1.80 0.48
CA LYS A 43 16.32 -2.64 0.97
C LYS A 43 16.18 -2.64 2.48
N LEU A 44 17.09 -2.00 3.21
CA LEU A 44 17.01 -1.95 4.66
C LEU A 44 16.00 -0.88 5.08
N ALA A 45 15.04 -1.26 5.93
CA ALA A 45 14.11 -0.31 6.53
C ALA A 45 14.86 0.76 7.33
N SER A 46 14.35 2.00 7.30
CA SER A 46 14.94 3.08 8.09
C SER A 46 14.68 2.88 9.58
N ASP A 47 15.75 2.82 10.39
CA ASP A 47 15.61 2.80 11.85
C ASP A 47 15.15 4.19 12.35
N ASP A 48 14.00 4.23 13.04
CA ASP A 48 13.45 5.45 13.67
C ASP A 48 14.46 6.13 14.63
N ASN A 49 15.40 5.37 15.21
CA ASN A 49 16.42 5.89 16.12
C ASN A 49 17.53 6.69 15.41
N ASN A 50 17.85 6.37 14.14
CA ASN A 50 18.89 7.08 13.39
C ASN A 50 18.37 8.36 12.70
N SER A 51 17.06 8.45 12.47
CA SER A 51 16.43 9.65 11.90
C SER A 51 16.23 10.77 12.93
N ALA A 52 16.42 10.49 14.23
CA ALA A 52 16.50 11.51 15.29
C ALA A 52 17.88 12.17 15.41
N GLY A 53 18.93 11.62 14.78
CA GLY A 53 20.34 11.97 15.05
C GLY A 53 21.06 12.87 14.03
N GLN A 54 20.43 13.25 12.90
CA GLN A 54 21.06 14.12 11.90
C GLN A 54 20.12 15.26 11.46
N SER A 55 19.76 16.11 12.42
CA SER A 55 19.42 17.51 12.15
C SER A 55 20.53 18.38 12.74
N THR A 56 21.61 18.56 11.98
CA THR A 56 22.51 19.70 12.14
C THR A 56 21.81 20.93 11.55
N ASP A 57 20.74 21.37 12.22
CA ASP A 57 20.18 22.73 12.17
C ASP A 57 18.80 22.72 12.84
N GLY A 58 18.58 23.70 13.73
CA GLY A 58 17.30 24.23 14.22
C GLY A 58 16.16 23.25 14.54
N LYS A 59 15.71 23.23 15.81
CA LYS A 59 14.43 22.65 16.30
C LYS A 59 13.44 22.34 15.17
N SER A 60 13.39 21.08 14.70
CA SER A 60 12.49 20.71 13.62
C SER A 60 11.04 20.98 14.07
N LYS A 61 10.35 21.88 13.36
CA LYS A 61 8.97 22.24 13.65
C LYS A 61 8.12 20.98 13.48
N GLN A 62 7.57 20.44 14.56
CA GLN A 62 6.64 19.31 14.49
C GLN A 62 5.41 19.75 13.67
N ILE A 63 5.24 19.14 12.51
CA ILE A 63 4.15 19.43 11.57
C ILE A 63 2.86 18.79 12.08
N TYR A 64 2.96 17.54 12.54
CA TYR A 64 1.79 16.75 12.91
C TYR A 64 1.65 16.56 14.43
N PRO A 65 0.41 16.49 14.93
CA PRO A 65 0.14 16.15 16.32
C PRO A 65 0.50 14.69 16.63
N GLU A 66 0.72 14.41 17.91
CA GLU A 66 0.98 13.05 18.38
C GLU A 66 -0.29 12.19 18.27
N HIS A 67 -0.11 10.92 17.94
CA HIS A 67 -1.22 9.97 17.98
C HIS A 67 -1.48 9.56 19.43
N LEU A 68 -2.76 9.52 19.82
CA LEU A 68 -3.11 9.02 21.14
C LEU A 68 -2.77 7.52 21.24
N PRO A 69 -2.33 7.04 22.42
CA PRO A 69 -2.12 5.62 22.66
C PRO A 69 -3.39 4.79 22.41
N LEU A 70 -3.23 3.56 21.95
CA LEU A 70 -4.33 2.66 21.59
C LEU A 70 -5.37 2.51 22.73
N THR A 71 -4.92 2.46 23.98
CA THR A 71 -5.81 2.38 25.17
C THR A 71 -6.74 3.60 25.29
N LYS A 72 -6.23 4.81 25.03
CA LYS A 72 -7.03 6.04 25.03
C LYS A 72 -7.97 6.08 23.83
N LEU A 73 -7.53 5.62 22.66
CA LEU A 73 -8.37 5.52 21.46
C LEU A 73 -9.56 4.59 21.71
N GLN A 74 -9.31 3.37 22.20
CA GLN A 74 -10.36 2.39 22.50
C GLN A 74 -11.34 2.89 23.56
N THR A 75 -10.84 3.54 24.62
CA THR A 75 -11.70 4.12 25.66
C THR A 75 -12.56 5.25 25.10
N GLY A 76 -11.98 6.10 24.25
CA GLY A 76 -12.70 7.21 23.61
C GLY A 76 -13.72 6.76 22.57
N VAL A 77 -13.49 5.65 21.87
CA VAL A 77 -14.49 5.02 20.99
C VAL A 77 -15.65 4.46 21.82
N LYS A 78 -15.35 3.73 22.92
CA LYS A 78 -16.39 3.20 23.82
C LYS A 78 -17.24 4.29 24.48
N SER A 79 -16.65 5.44 24.81
CA SER A 79 -17.38 6.57 25.37
C SER A 79 -18.10 7.44 24.33
N GLY A 80 -17.97 7.14 23.04
CA GLY A 80 -18.53 7.93 21.95
C GLY A 80 -17.83 9.26 21.69
N LYS A 81 -16.70 9.54 22.36
CA LYS A 81 -15.90 10.75 22.14
C LYS A 81 -15.21 10.74 20.78
N TYR A 82 -14.73 9.57 20.36
CA TYR A 82 -14.10 9.37 19.06
C TYR A 82 -14.94 8.40 18.23
N LEU A 83 -14.93 8.60 16.92
CA LEU A 83 -15.56 7.70 15.97
C LEU A 83 -14.47 6.92 15.24
N GLN A 84 -14.71 5.63 15.03
CA GLN A 84 -13.78 4.77 14.29
C GLN A 84 -14.31 4.57 12.87
N GLY A 85 -13.42 4.61 11.88
CA GLY A 85 -13.81 4.40 10.49
C GLY A 85 -12.65 4.12 9.55
N LYS A 86 -12.99 3.80 8.31
CA LYS A 86 -12.01 3.61 7.22
C LYS A 86 -11.74 4.95 6.56
N PHE A 87 -10.46 5.31 6.45
CA PHE A 87 -9.99 6.55 5.85
C PHE A 87 -9.87 6.42 4.33
N PHE A 88 -10.36 7.41 3.59
CA PHE A 88 -10.31 7.47 2.13
C PHE A 88 -9.73 8.82 1.69
N ALA A 89 -8.48 8.82 1.24
CA ALA A 89 -7.85 10.00 0.68
C ALA A 89 -8.50 10.37 -0.65
N SER A 90 -8.62 11.66 -0.93
CA SER A 90 -9.07 12.14 -2.23
C SER A 90 -8.02 11.84 -3.30
N ARG A 91 -8.47 11.50 -4.51
CA ARG A 91 -7.60 11.37 -5.69
C ARG A 91 -7.21 12.71 -6.30
N ASP A 92 -8.03 13.72 -6.03
CA ASP A 92 -7.94 15.03 -6.68
C ASP A 92 -7.29 16.07 -5.79
N ASN A 93 -7.28 15.88 -4.46
CA ASN A 93 -6.69 16.84 -3.53
C ASN A 93 -6.07 16.12 -2.32
N TYR A 94 -4.74 16.11 -2.24
CA TYR A 94 -4.01 15.46 -1.14
C TYR A 94 -4.28 16.07 0.25
N LEU A 95 -4.88 17.26 0.32
CA LEU A 95 -5.30 17.92 1.56
C LEU A 95 -6.69 17.47 2.01
N GLU A 96 -7.39 16.63 1.26
CA GLU A 96 -8.77 16.23 1.54
C GLU A 96 -8.93 14.72 1.66
N ALA A 97 -9.77 14.31 2.60
CA ALA A 97 -10.16 12.92 2.77
C ALA A 97 -11.57 12.82 3.33
N SER A 98 -12.14 11.63 3.21
CA SER A 98 -13.38 11.25 3.86
C SER A 98 -13.15 10.03 4.74
N ILE A 99 -13.86 9.96 5.86
CA ILE A 99 -13.85 8.79 6.75
C ILE A 99 -15.24 8.19 6.73
N SER A 100 -15.34 6.92 6.35
CA SER A 100 -16.57 6.14 6.48
C SER A 100 -16.59 5.54 7.88
N VAL A 101 -17.48 6.06 8.73
CA VAL A 101 -17.59 5.65 10.13
C VAL A 101 -18.26 4.28 10.21
N TYR A 102 -17.77 3.40 11.07
CA TYR A 102 -18.45 2.13 11.32
C TYR A 102 -19.74 2.34 12.10
N ASP A 103 -20.75 1.50 11.86
CA ASP A 103 -22.05 1.53 12.54
C ASP A 103 -22.93 2.76 12.26
N GLN A 104 -22.45 3.72 11.47
CA GLN A 104 -23.18 4.90 11.03
C GLN A 104 -23.02 5.03 9.52
N ASN A 105 -24.11 5.18 8.76
CA ASN A 105 -24.02 5.45 7.33
C ASN A 105 -23.67 6.94 7.08
N GLU A 106 -22.72 7.46 7.86
CA GLU A 106 -22.27 8.84 7.87
C GLU A 106 -20.81 8.93 7.40
N GLN A 107 -20.50 9.99 6.66
CA GLN A 107 -19.15 10.33 6.25
C GLN A 107 -18.69 11.58 6.97
N ILE A 108 -17.46 11.56 7.47
CA ILE A 108 -16.81 12.72 8.08
C ILE A 108 -15.75 13.23 7.12
N PHE A 109 -15.82 14.52 6.80
CA PHE A 109 -14.87 15.18 5.92
C PHE A 109 -13.65 15.65 6.72
N ILE A 110 -12.45 15.46 6.17
CA ILE A 110 -11.19 15.87 6.76
C ILE A 110 -10.46 16.75 5.77
N GLN A 111 -10.02 17.93 6.21
CA GLN A 111 -9.28 18.87 5.39
C GLN A 111 -8.03 19.39 6.10
N GLY A 112 -6.92 19.46 5.38
CA GLY A 112 -5.63 19.97 5.83
C GLY A 112 -4.70 18.91 6.42
N LEU A 113 -3.40 19.04 6.18
CA LEU A 113 -2.37 18.07 6.58
C LEU A 113 -2.42 17.72 8.07
N VAL A 114 -2.59 18.74 8.92
CA VAL A 114 -2.64 18.57 10.37
C VAL A 114 -3.81 17.69 10.81
N ASN A 115 -4.98 17.82 10.16
CA ASN A 115 -6.18 17.06 10.48
C ASN A 115 -6.17 15.66 9.86
N LEU A 116 -5.54 15.47 8.69
CA LEU A 116 -5.30 14.15 8.09
C LEU A 116 -4.35 13.30 8.95
N ASN A 117 -3.40 13.96 9.62
CA ASN A 117 -2.55 13.41 10.67
C ASN A 117 -1.90 12.05 10.32
N ARG A 118 -1.13 12.04 9.22
CA ARG A 118 -0.31 10.88 8.80
C ARG A 118 -1.11 9.59 8.57
N ALA A 119 -2.40 9.70 8.21
CA ALA A 119 -3.20 8.58 7.73
C ALA A 119 -2.87 8.27 6.27
N VAL A 120 -2.88 6.99 5.91
CA VAL A 120 -2.75 6.51 4.53
C VAL A 120 -4.10 5.98 4.06
N ASN A 121 -4.36 6.02 2.76
CA ASN A 121 -5.60 5.51 2.18
C ASN A 121 -5.90 4.11 2.70
N GLU A 122 -7.15 3.90 3.13
CA GLU A 122 -7.70 2.68 3.70
C GLU A 122 -7.20 2.28 5.11
N ASP A 123 -6.45 3.15 5.79
CA ASP A 123 -6.17 3.00 7.22
C ASP A 123 -7.48 2.97 8.04
N ILE A 124 -7.44 2.26 9.17
CA ILE A 124 -8.50 2.33 10.19
C ILE A 124 -8.09 3.37 11.22
N VAL A 125 -8.86 4.45 11.28
CA VAL A 125 -8.52 5.65 12.06
C VAL A 125 -9.56 5.95 13.12
N CYS A 126 -9.13 6.66 14.16
CA CYS A 126 -10.03 7.34 15.09
C CYS A 126 -10.10 8.82 14.73
N VAL A 127 -11.32 9.34 14.62
CA VAL A 127 -11.61 10.75 14.34
C VAL A 127 -12.35 11.41 15.49
N GLU A 128 -11.95 12.64 15.80
CA GLU A 128 -12.69 13.56 16.65
C GLU A 128 -13.47 14.54 15.76
N VAL A 129 -14.78 14.63 15.96
CA VAL A 129 -15.63 15.57 15.23
C VAL A 129 -15.34 16.99 15.73
N LEU A 130 -15.11 17.91 14.80
CA LEU A 130 -14.88 19.32 15.12
C LEU A 130 -16.22 20.01 15.45
N PRO A 131 -16.19 21.12 16.22
CA PRO A 131 -17.37 21.95 16.42
C PRO A 131 -17.97 22.43 15.09
N GLU A 132 -19.30 22.62 15.02
CA GLU A 132 -20.01 22.98 13.78
C GLU A 132 -19.49 24.27 13.11
N GLN A 133 -18.96 25.20 13.91
CA GLN A 133 -18.35 26.44 13.40
C GLN A 133 -17.14 26.17 12.49
N ASP A 134 -16.40 25.10 12.78
CA ASP A 134 -15.16 24.68 12.12
C ASP A 134 -15.41 23.64 11.02
N TRP A 135 -16.66 23.33 10.73
CA TRP A 135 -17.02 22.46 9.61
C TRP A 135 -16.68 23.10 8.27
N THR A 136 -16.12 22.30 7.37
CA THR A 136 -15.65 22.69 6.05
C THR A 136 -16.42 21.94 4.96
N CYS A 137 -16.07 22.18 3.71
CA CYS A 137 -16.62 21.47 2.56
C CYS A 137 -15.53 21.19 1.51
N PRO A 138 -15.74 20.20 0.64
CA PRO A 138 -14.80 19.89 -0.43
C PRO A 138 -14.54 21.10 -1.34
N SER A 139 -13.26 21.37 -1.57
CA SER A 139 -12.82 22.33 -2.56
C SER A 139 -13.13 21.81 -3.96
N SER A 140 -13.27 22.71 -4.93
CA SER A 140 -13.41 22.32 -6.36
C SER A 140 -12.07 22.32 -7.09
N ILE A 141 -10.97 22.25 -6.34
CA ILE A 141 -9.62 22.40 -6.88
C ILE A 141 -8.99 21.02 -6.93
N VAL A 142 -8.45 20.69 -8.10
CA VAL A 142 -7.54 19.55 -8.25
C VAL A 142 -6.15 20.04 -7.85
N ILE A 143 -5.64 19.52 -6.74
CA ILE A 143 -4.32 19.85 -6.19
C ILE A 143 -3.50 18.57 -6.14
N ASP A 144 -2.44 18.53 -6.93
CA ASP A 144 -1.42 17.49 -6.86
C ASP A 144 -0.27 17.92 -5.93
N GLU A 145 0.51 16.98 -5.42
CA GLU A 145 1.63 17.21 -4.50
C GLU A 145 2.82 17.95 -5.13
N GLU A 146 2.75 18.28 -6.43
CA GLU A 146 3.70 19.15 -7.13
C GLU A 146 3.51 20.63 -6.81
N ILE A 147 2.29 21.03 -6.43
CA ILE A 147 1.96 22.42 -6.12
C ILE A 147 2.50 22.75 -4.73
N LYS A 148 3.14 23.92 -4.60
CA LYS A 148 3.64 24.40 -3.30
C LYS A 148 2.48 24.52 -2.31
N GLU A 149 2.73 24.10 -1.07
CA GLU A 149 1.71 24.10 0.00
C GLU A 149 1.06 25.46 0.20
N GLU A 150 1.86 26.53 0.22
CA GLU A 150 1.36 27.89 0.40
C GLU A 150 0.36 28.27 -0.70
N GLU A 151 0.62 27.88 -1.95
CA GLU A 151 -0.28 28.13 -3.08
C GLU A 151 -1.53 27.23 -3.02
N ALA A 152 -1.37 25.98 -2.59
CA ALA A 152 -2.47 25.03 -2.40
C ALA A 152 -3.42 25.46 -1.26
N GLU A 153 -2.87 25.84 -0.11
CA GLU A 153 -3.63 26.32 1.05
C GLU A 153 -4.29 27.66 0.75
N GLU A 154 -3.60 28.59 0.10
CA GLU A 154 -4.16 29.89 -0.22
C GLU A 154 -5.29 29.78 -1.26
N SER A 155 -5.14 28.92 -2.28
CA SER A 155 -6.20 28.67 -3.27
C SER A 155 -7.42 27.98 -2.66
N THR A 156 -7.20 27.00 -1.77
CA THR A 156 -8.27 26.31 -1.03
C THR A 156 -9.03 27.28 -0.11
N THR A 157 -8.31 28.14 0.60
CA THR A 157 -8.87 29.12 1.55
C THR A 157 -9.65 30.23 0.83
N LYS A 158 -9.10 30.76 -0.28
CA LYS A 158 -9.77 31.78 -1.11
C LYS A 158 -11.09 31.28 -1.68
N GLN A 159 -11.18 30.01 -2.11
CA GLN A 159 -12.45 29.45 -2.60
C GLN A 159 -13.48 29.15 -1.51
N ASN A 160 -13.04 28.69 -0.33
CA ASN A 160 -13.96 28.43 0.80
C ASN A 160 -14.70 29.69 1.26
N ASN A 161 -14.05 30.87 1.18
CA ASN A 161 -14.67 32.15 1.53
C ASN A 161 -15.67 32.69 0.47
N GLN A 162 -15.70 32.11 -0.74
CA GLN A 162 -16.49 32.62 -1.86
C GLN A 162 -17.82 31.87 -2.12
N ARG A 163 -18.16 30.80 -1.37
CA ARG A 163 -19.33 29.97 -1.69
C ARG A 163 -20.28 29.72 -0.52
N ASN A 164 -21.59 29.90 -0.78
CA ASN A 164 -22.74 29.39 -0.01
C ASN A 164 -22.88 27.85 -0.10
N LYS A 165 -21.80 27.09 0.08
CA LYS A 165 -21.88 25.62 0.11
C LYS A 165 -22.30 25.15 1.50
N LYS A 166 -23.17 24.13 1.56
CA LYS A 166 -23.55 23.48 2.82
C LYS A 166 -22.30 22.85 3.43
N LYS A 167 -21.88 23.34 4.60
CA LYS A 167 -20.81 22.75 5.40
C LYS A 167 -21.13 21.28 5.70
N GLN A 168 -20.13 20.42 5.60
CA GLN A 168 -20.24 19.00 5.91
C GLN A 168 -19.61 18.74 7.27
N LYS A 169 -20.07 17.70 7.96
CA LYS A 169 -19.53 17.29 9.26
C LYS A 169 -18.03 17.03 9.11
N SER A 170 -17.21 17.86 9.78
CA SER A 170 -15.75 17.77 9.67
C SER A 170 -15.11 17.20 10.94
N GLY A 171 -13.94 16.61 10.78
CA GLY A 171 -13.20 16.01 11.88
C GLY A 171 -11.69 16.17 11.74
N ARG A 172 -10.98 15.65 12.74
CA ARG A 172 -9.53 15.47 12.71
C ARG A 172 -9.15 14.07 13.18
N VAL A 173 -8.18 13.46 12.53
CA VAL A 173 -7.63 12.16 12.91
C VAL A 173 -6.79 12.32 14.18
N VAL A 174 -7.15 11.62 15.25
CA VAL A 174 -6.45 11.67 16.55
C VAL A 174 -5.51 10.48 16.77
N GLY A 175 -5.65 9.43 15.97
CA GLY A 175 -4.82 8.25 16.03
C GLY A 175 -5.23 7.19 15.02
N ILE A 176 -4.36 6.20 14.85
CA ILE A 176 -4.50 5.16 13.84
C ILE A 176 -4.56 3.83 14.58
N ILE A 177 -5.67 3.12 14.42
CA ILE A 177 -5.89 1.82 15.07
C ILE A 177 -5.19 0.72 14.30
N ARG A 178 -5.31 0.75 12.96
CA ARG A 178 -4.70 -0.26 12.08
C ARG A 178 -4.23 0.39 10.80
N ARG A 179 -2.95 0.18 10.47
CA ARG A 179 -2.35 0.57 9.19
C ARG A 179 -2.78 -0.39 8.08
N ASN A 180 -2.94 0.15 6.88
CA ASN A 180 -3.15 -0.61 5.65
C ASN A 180 -1.99 -0.39 4.66
N TRP A 181 -0.76 -0.39 5.18
CA TRP A 181 0.44 -0.27 4.36
C TRP A 181 0.69 -1.56 3.60
N ARG A 182 1.06 -1.40 2.34
CA ARG A 182 1.49 -2.47 1.45
C ARG A 182 2.68 -1.97 0.61
N PRO A 183 3.39 -2.85 -0.11
CA PRO A 183 4.31 -2.39 -1.12
C PRO A 183 3.55 -1.59 -2.20
N TYR A 184 4.10 -0.44 -2.57
CA TYR A 184 3.52 0.46 -3.57
C TYR A 184 4.43 0.50 -4.80
N CYS A 185 3.83 0.35 -5.98
CA CYS A 185 4.49 0.53 -7.26
C CYS A 185 4.49 2.01 -7.64
N GLY A 186 5.53 2.46 -8.33
CA GLY A 186 5.65 3.85 -8.71
C GLY A 186 7.00 4.18 -9.33
N VAL A 187 7.39 5.44 -9.26
CA VAL A 187 8.59 5.97 -9.91
C VAL A 187 9.36 6.89 -8.97
N LEU A 188 10.66 7.03 -9.22
CA LEU A 188 11.48 8.02 -8.54
C LEU A 188 11.22 9.41 -9.12
N SER A 189 10.91 10.39 -8.27
CA SER A 189 10.86 11.80 -8.67
C SER A 189 12.25 12.26 -9.10
N PRO A 190 12.37 12.99 -10.23
CA PRO A 190 13.64 13.56 -10.65
C PRO A 190 14.21 14.48 -9.56
N SER A 191 15.49 14.30 -9.22
CA SER A 191 16.23 15.21 -8.36
C SER A 191 17.13 16.12 -9.23
N PRO A 192 17.17 17.44 -8.99
CA PRO A 192 18.12 18.32 -9.67
C PRO A 192 19.56 18.12 -9.18
N ASN A 193 19.77 17.47 -8.04
CA ASN A 193 21.09 17.17 -7.49
C ASN A 193 21.43 15.68 -7.71
N PRO A 194 22.39 15.35 -8.62
CA PRO A 194 22.78 13.97 -8.90
C PRO A 194 23.47 13.24 -7.73
N GLN A 195 23.99 13.98 -6.75
CA GLN A 195 24.66 13.41 -5.57
C GLN A 195 23.73 13.23 -4.37
N ALA A 196 22.44 13.61 -4.50
CA ALA A 196 21.47 13.39 -3.45
C ALA A 196 21.32 11.89 -3.20
N THR A 197 21.26 11.46 -1.94
CA THR A 197 20.90 10.08 -1.59
C THR A 197 19.42 9.96 -1.26
N ARG A 198 18.80 11.05 -0.81
CA ARG A 198 17.39 11.10 -0.44
C ARG A 198 16.55 11.58 -1.61
N HIS A 199 15.57 10.78 -1.98
CA HIS A 199 14.68 11.03 -3.11
C HIS A 199 13.22 10.89 -2.68
N LEU A 200 12.32 11.50 -3.46
CA LEU A 200 10.89 11.27 -3.34
C LEU A 200 10.48 10.21 -4.35
N PHE A 201 9.70 9.24 -3.88
CA PHE A 201 9.01 8.25 -4.68
C PHE A 201 7.57 8.71 -4.87
N VAL A 202 7.08 8.62 -6.10
CA VAL A 202 5.70 8.93 -6.49
C VAL A 202 4.99 7.60 -6.78
N ALA A 203 4.02 7.25 -5.94
CA ALA A 203 3.22 6.05 -6.12
C ALA A 203 2.33 6.13 -7.38
N ALA A 204 2.02 4.99 -7.98
CA ALA A 204 1.09 4.89 -9.10
C ALA A 204 -0.36 5.21 -8.68
N GLU A 205 -0.76 4.83 -7.46
CA GLU A 205 -2.03 5.24 -6.87
C GLU A 205 -1.91 6.65 -6.26
N LYS A 206 -2.66 7.60 -6.83
CA LYS A 206 -2.66 9.02 -6.44
C LYS A 206 -3.08 9.28 -5.00
N ARG A 207 -3.84 8.37 -4.39
CA ARG A 207 -4.24 8.47 -2.97
C ARG A 207 -3.10 8.21 -1.98
N ILE A 208 -1.95 7.72 -2.45
CA ILE A 208 -0.78 7.45 -1.63
C ILE A 208 0.15 8.66 -1.72
N PRO A 209 0.54 9.26 -0.58
CA PRO A 209 1.42 10.41 -0.58
C PRO A 209 2.80 10.02 -1.09
N ARG A 210 3.58 11.00 -1.57
CA ARG A 210 4.98 10.77 -1.92
C ARG A 210 5.75 10.21 -0.73
N ILE A 211 6.62 9.23 -0.99
CA ILE A 211 7.41 8.54 0.04
C ILE A 211 8.87 8.96 -0.09
N ARG A 212 9.51 9.35 1.00
CA ARG A 212 10.95 9.62 1.01
C ARG A 212 11.71 8.31 1.14
N ILE A 213 12.59 8.03 0.19
CA ILE A 213 13.49 6.88 0.22
C ILE A 213 14.95 7.35 0.17
N GLU A 214 15.85 6.54 0.74
CA GLU A 214 17.29 6.72 0.60
C GLU A 214 17.85 5.64 -0.33
N THR A 215 18.48 6.05 -1.42
CA THR A 215 19.07 5.15 -2.41
C THR A 215 20.30 5.79 -3.05
N ARG A 216 21.31 4.97 -3.30
CA ARG A 216 22.50 5.37 -4.07
C ARG A 216 22.39 5.02 -5.56
N GLN A 217 21.28 4.39 -5.95
CA GLN A 217 21.03 3.87 -7.29
C GLN A 217 20.09 4.76 -8.10
N ALA A 218 19.92 6.02 -7.71
CA ALA A 218 18.95 6.92 -8.30
C ALA A 218 19.04 7.02 -9.84
N GLU A 219 20.26 7.05 -10.40
CA GLU A 219 20.46 7.06 -11.86
C GLU A 219 20.00 5.78 -12.55
N ILE A 220 20.12 4.61 -11.90
CA ILE A 220 19.67 3.32 -12.45
C ILE A 220 18.15 3.17 -12.32
N LEU A 221 17.57 3.69 -11.24
CA LEU A 221 16.14 3.64 -10.96
C LEU A 221 15.36 4.72 -11.72
N LYS A 222 16.04 5.74 -12.23
CA LYS A 222 15.45 6.78 -13.05
C LYS A 222 14.82 6.19 -14.32
N GLY A 223 13.58 6.56 -14.58
CA GLY A 223 12.82 6.04 -15.73
C GLY A 223 12.37 4.58 -15.59
N GLN A 224 12.46 4.01 -14.38
CA GLN A 224 12.03 2.65 -14.09
C GLN A 224 10.82 2.66 -13.14
N LYS A 225 9.95 1.67 -13.29
CA LYS A 225 8.95 1.31 -12.28
C LYS A 225 9.64 0.55 -11.16
N ILE A 226 9.38 0.96 -9.93
CA ILE A 226 9.95 0.36 -8.72
C ILE A 226 8.86 0.13 -7.67
N ILE A 227 9.14 -0.78 -6.74
CA ILE A 227 8.33 -1.04 -5.55
C ILE A 227 9.02 -0.40 -4.34
N VAL A 228 8.26 0.33 -3.53
CA VAL A 228 8.68 0.93 -2.26
C VAL A 228 7.71 0.53 -1.16
N SER A 229 8.23 0.27 0.04
CA SER A 229 7.40 0.06 1.25
C SER A 229 7.59 1.21 2.24
N ILE A 230 6.51 1.60 2.90
CA ILE A 230 6.56 2.61 3.99
C ILE A 230 7.08 1.94 5.26
N ASP A 231 8.05 2.59 5.91
CA ASP A 231 8.62 2.16 7.19
C ASP A 231 7.99 2.91 8.37
N SER A 232 7.97 4.24 8.27
CA SER A 232 7.44 5.10 9.33
C SER A 232 7.02 6.46 8.78
N TRP A 233 6.27 7.22 9.57
CA TRP A 233 5.94 8.60 9.24
C TRP A 233 6.17 9.49 10.47
N PRO A 234 7.38 10.08 10.59
CA PRO A 234 7.73 10.94 11.72
C PRO A 234 6.88 12.22 11.76
N ARG A 235 6.60 12.73 12.97
CA ARG A 235 5.81 13.96 13.18
C ARG A 235 6.45 15.23 12.60
N SER A 236 7.77 15.23 12.44
CA SER A 236 8.57 16.31 11.88
C SER A 236 8.66 16.27 10.36
N SER A 237 8.12 15.23 9.71
CA SER A 237 8.30 15.02 8.28
C SER A 237 6.98 15.06 7.53
N LYS A 238 6.90 15.93 6.51
CA LYS A 238 5.76 15.98 5.58
C LYS A 238 5.49 14.64 4.91
N TYR A 239 6.53 13.95 4.49
CA TYR A 239 6.43 12.70 3.74
C TYR A 239 6.78 11.50 4.64
N PRO A 240 6.08 10.36 4.50
CA PRO A 240 6.52 9.11 5.09
C PRO A 240 7.93 8.74 4.61
N VAL A 241 8.63 7.96 5.43
CA VAL A 241 9.92 7.35 5.10
C VAL A 241 9.65 5.90 4.69
N GLY A 242 10.37 5.44 3.67
CA GLY A 242 10.30 4.07 3.22
C GLY A 242 11.62 3.60 2.62
N HIS A 243 11.63 2.35 2.18
CA HIS A 243 12.78 1.71 1.54
C HIS A 243 12.39 1.10 0.19
N PHE A 244 13.40 0.97 -0.67
CA PHE A 244 13.26 0.33 -1.97
C PHE A 244 13.13 -1.19 -1.80
N VAL A 245 12.22 -1.84 -2.51
CA VAL A 245 12.03 -3.30 -2.44
C VAL A 245 12.60 -3.99 -3.69
N LYS A 246 12.11 -3.58 -4.87
CA LYS A 246 12.39 -4.24 -6.14
C LYS A 246 12.23 -3.26 -7.31
N LYS A 247 13.07 -3.42 -8.32
CA LYS A 247 12.91 -2.81 -9.65
C LYS A 247 12.05 -3.72 -10.52
N LEU A 248 11.03 -3.17 -11.16
CA LEU A 248 10.14 -3.91 -12.05
C LEU A 248 10.66 -3.88 -13.50
N GLY A 249 10.79 -2.67 -14.07
CA GLY A 249 11.23 -2.50 -15.45
C GLY A 249 11.10 -1.06 -15.93
N SER A 250 11.22 -0.84 -17.23
CA SER A 250 11.17 0.51 -17.83
C SER A 250 9.73 1.03 -17.89
N ILE A 251 9.57 2.35 -17.72
CA ILE A 251 8.25 2.98 -17.88
C ILE A 251 7.77 2.82 -19.33
N GLY A 252 6.50 2.47 -19.52
CA GLY A 252 5.88 2.28 -20.85
C GLY A 252 6.14 0.92 -21.49
N ASP A 253 6.95 0.06 -20.88
CA ASP A 253 7.08 -1.34 -21.27
C ASP A 253 5.81 -2.13 -20.91
N LYS A 254 5.28 -2.92 -21.85
CA LYS A 254 3.96 -3.55 -21.71
C LYS A 254 3.94 -4.55 -20.56
N GLU A 255 4.94 -5.41 -20.48
CA GLU A 255 5.09 -6.43 -19.46
C GLU A 255 5.23 -5.79 -18.08
N THR A 256 6.02 -4.72 -17.98
CA THR A 256 6.21 -3.94 -16.76
C THR A 256 4.92 -3.27 -16.28
N GLU A 257 4.19 -2.57 -17.15
CA GLU A 257 2.93 -1.89 -16.76
C GLU A 257 1.84 -2.91 -16.38
N ASN A 258 1.82 -4.09 -17.03
CA ASN A 258 0.95 -5.20 -16.63
C ASN A 258 1.29 -5.71 -15.21
N GLU A 259 2.58 -5.94 -14.91
CA GLU A 259 3.01 -6.37 -13.55
C GLU A 259 2.61 -5.32 -12.51
N VAL A 260 2.81 -4.03 -12.79
CA VAL A 260 2.39 -2.91 -11.91
C VAL A 260 0.88 -2.94 -11.64
N LEU A 261 0.07 -3.13 -12.68
CA LEU A 261 -1.40 -3.17 -12.55
C LEU A 261 -1.85 -4.31 -11.62
N LEU A 262 -1.27 -5.50 -11.81
CA LEU A 262 -1.56 -6.68 -11.00
C LEU A 262 -1.15 -6.48 -9.54
N LEU A 263 0.04 -5.92 -9.30
CA LEU A 263 0.55 -5.63 -7.95
C LEU A 263 -0.29 -4.59 -7.21
N GLU A 264 -0.69 -3.50 -7.87
CA GLU A 264 -1.50 -2.43 -7.25
C GLU A 264 -2.90 -2.89 -6.83
N HIS A 265 -3.45 -3.89 -7.52
CA HIS A 265 -4.75 -4.50 -7.21
C HIS A 265 -4.63 -5.80 -6.41
N GLU A 266 -3.43 -6.11 -5.90
CA GLU A 266 -3.14 -7.29 -5.08
C GLU A 266 -3.55 -8.61 -5.78
N ILE A 267 -3.43 -8.67 -7.10
CA ILE A 267 -3.72 -9.86 -7.91
C ILE A 267 -2.46 -10.75 -7.95
N PRO A 268 -2.50 -11.96 -7.36
CA PRO A 268 -1.39 -12.89 -7.40
C PRO A 268 -1.14 -13.36 -8.83
N HIS A 269 0.09 -13.15 -9.33
CA HIS A 269 0.49 -13.48 -10.69
C HIS A 269 1.82 -14.22 -10.75
N LEU A 270 2.31 -14.67 -9.59
CA LEU A 270 3.46 -15.57 -9.53
C LEU A 270 3.04 -16.98 -9.98
N PRO A 271 3.96 -17.76 -10.58
CA PRO A 271 3.70 -19.15 -10.88
C PRO A 271 3.27 -19.93 -9.64
N PHE A 272 2.45 -20.95 -9.83
CA PHE A 272 2.08 -21.87 -8.77
C PHE A 272 3.31 -22.55 -8.17
N SER A 273 3.27 -22.80 -6.86
CA SER A 273 4.37 -23.47 -6.17
C SER A 273 4.49 -24.93 -6.62
N THR A 274 5.68 -25.51 -6.44
CA THR A 274 5.91 -26.93 -6.73
C THR A 274 4.97 -27.84 -5.94
N VAL A 275 4.58 -27.43 -4.73
CA VAL A 275 3.60 -28.17 -3.90
C VAL A 275 2.24 -28.24 -4.62
N VAL A 276 1.75 -27.12 -5.14
CA VAL A 276 0.48 -27.08 -5.89
C VAL A 276 0.59 -27.86 -7.20
N LEU A 277 1.72 -27.74 -7.92
CA LEU A 277 1.93 -28.45 -9.17
C LEU A 277 1.99 -29.98 -8.99
N ASN A 278 2.45 -30.47 -7.83
CA ASN A 278 2.52 -31.89 -7.53
C ASN A 278 1.13 -32.53 -7.32
N ASP A 279 0.09 -31.74 -7.06
CA ASP A 279 -1.29 -32.22 -6.94
C ASP A 279 -1.98 -32.39 -8.31
N LEU A 280 -1.34 -31.92 -9.39
CA LEU A 280 -1.87 -32.10 -10.74
C LEU A 280 -1.80 -33.58 -11.16
N PRO A 281 -2.80 -34.07 -11.94
CA PRO A 281 -2.71 -35.39 -12.53
C PRO A 281 -1.53 -35.48 -13.49
N LYS A 282 -1.07 -36.70 -13.76
CA LYS A 282 -0.06 -36.95 -14.80
C LYS A 282 -0.58 -36.51 -16.16
N GLU A 283 0.31 -36.03 -17.03
CA GLU A 283 -0.04 -35.48 -18.36
C GLU A 283 -0.86 -36.45 -19.23
N THR A 284 -0.69 -37.76 -19.06
CA THR A 284 -1.45 -38.80 -19.77
C THR A 284 -2.74 -39.16 -19.03
N TRP A 285 -3.65 -38.20 -18.89
CA TRP A 285 -4.96 -38.43 -18.28
C TRP A 285 -5.95 -39.05 -19.26
N PHE A 286 -6.55 -40.17 -18.86
CA PHE A 286 -7.71 -40.79 -19.51
C PHE A 286 -8.72 -41.19 -18.44
N ILE A 287 -10.02 -41.13 -18.76
CA ILE A 287 -11.05 -41.60 -17.84
C ILE A 287 -10.93 -43.11 -17.62
N SER A 288 -10.94 -43.56 -16.36
CA SER A 288 -10.81 -44.97 -16.02
C SER A 288 -12.13 -45.73 -16.21
N ASP A 289 -12.06 -47.05 -16.45
CA ASP A 289 -13.25 -47.90 -16.56
C ASP A 289 -14.11 -47.91 -15.28
N GLU A 290 -13.50 -47.65 -14.13
CA GLU A 290 -14.19 -47.52 -12.84
C GLU A 290 -15.04 -46.24 -12.82
N GLU A 291 -14.47 -45.10 -13.24
CA GLU A 291 -15.20 -43.83 -13.33
C GLU A 291 -16.30 -43.88 -14.41
N ILE A 292 -16.06 -44.56 -15.54
CA ILE A 292 -17.08 -44.74 -16.59
C ILE A 292 -18.31 -45.46 -16.04
N LYS A 293 -18.14 -46.46 -15.17
CA LYS A 293 -19.27 -47.22 -14.58
C LYS A 293 -20.08 -46.38 -13.60
N LEU A 294 -19.45 -45.38 -12.96
CA LEU A 294 -20.09 -44.51 -11.97
C LEU A 294 -20.78 -43.30 -12.59
N ARG A 295 -20.35 -42.88 -13.79
CA ARG A 295 -20.82 -41.67 -14.46
C ARG A 295 -21.84 -41.99 -15.55
N ARG A 296 -22.76 -41.04 -15.80
CA ARG A 296 -23.70 -41.12 -16.92
C ARG A 296 -22.93 -40.91 -18.23
N ASP A 297 -23.06 -41.84 -19.15
CA ASP A 297 -22.50 -41.70 -20.50
C ASP A 297 -23.46 -40.90 -21.40
N LEU A 298 -22.95 -39.82 -21.99
CA LEU A 298 -23.67 -38.91 -22.90
C LEU A 298 -22.89 -38.67 -24.20
N ARG A 299 -21.89 -39.51 -24.50
CA ARG A 299 -21.01 -39.34 -25.67
C ARG A 299 -21.73 -39.54 -27.01
N ASP A 300 -22.93 -40.10 -26.99
CA ASP A 300 -23.82 -40.24 -28.16
C ASP A 300 -24.54 -38.95 -28.55
N LEU A 301 -24.58 -37.95 -27.65
CA LEU A 301 -25.25 -36.68 -27.90
C LEU A 301 -24.41 -35.75 -28.77
N SER A 302 -25.09 -34.98 -29.64
CA SER A 302 -24.46 -33.94 -30.44
C SER A 302 -24.27 -32.67 -29.61
N ILE A 303 -23.10 -32.56 -28.98
CA ILE A 303 -22.71 -31.45 -28.12
C ILE A 303 -21.79 -30.49 -28.89
N CYS A 304 -21.97 -29.18 -28.72
CA CYS A 304 -21.07 -28.15 -29.22
C CYS A 304 -20.80 -27.07 -28.17
N SER A 305 -19.64 -26.41 -28.25
CA SER A 305 -19.34 -25.18 -27.52
C SER A 305 -19.41 -23.98 -28.46
N VAL A 306 -19.68 -22.78 -27.93
CA VAL A 306 -19.76 -21.53 -28.70
C VAL A 306 -18.85 -20.50 -28.04
N ASP A 307 -17.61 -20.47 -28.50
CA ASP A 307 -16.54 -19.72 -27.85
C ASP A 307 -16.03 -18.53 -28.70
N PRO A 308 -15.52 -17.47 -28.07
CA PRO A 308 -14.82 -16.41 -28.78
C PRO A 308 -13.56 -16.91 -29.51
N PRO A 309 -13.13 -16.24 -30.61
CA PRO A 309 -11.88 -16.58 -31.28
C PRO A 309 -10.68 -16.55 -30.33
N GLY A 310 -9.91 -17.64 -30.28
CA GLY A 310 -8.70 -17.76 -29.45
C GLY A 310 -8.93 -18.28 -28.02
N CYS A 311 -10.15 -18.73 -27.67
CA CYS A 311 -10.42 -19.41 -26.41
C CYS A 311 -9.56 -20.67 -26.26
N THR A 312 -8.98 -20.86 -25.06
CA THR A 312 -8.11 -22.01 -24.73
C THR A 312 -8.67 -22.87 -23.59
N ASP A 313 -9.66 -22.35 -22.88
CA ASP A 313 -10.26 -22.82 -21.65
C ASP A 313 -11.77 -22.92 -21.85
N ILE A 314 -12.20 -24.02 -22.46
CA ILE A 314 -13.62 -24.27 -22.76
C ILE A 314 -14.28 -24.88 -21.52
N ASP A 315 -15.12 -24.08 -20.86
CA ASP A 315 -15.78 -24.47 -19.61
C ASP A 315 -17.21 -25.00 -19.83
N ASP A 316 -17.86 -24.62 -20.93
CA ASP A 316 -19.23 -24.98 -21.22
C ASP A 316 -19.43 -25.61 -22.61
N ALA A 317 -20.45 -26.46 -22.68
CA ALA A 317 -20.90 -27.05 -23.92
C ALA A 317 -22.40 -27.32 -23.84
N LEU A 318 -23.08 -27.15 -24.97
CA LEU A 318 -24.52 -27.22 -25.07
C LEU A 318 -24.92 -28.30 -26.07
N HIS A 319 -26.09 -28.87 -25.85
CA HIS A 319 -26.81 -29.64 -26.85
C HIS A 319 -28.27 -29.27 -26.78
N TRP A 320 -29.01 -29.61 -27.83
CA TRP A 320 -30.47 -29.59 -27.77
C TRP A 320 -31.00 -30.75 -28.59
N ARG A 321 -32.10 -31.36 -28.15
CA ARG A 321 -32.85 -32.33 -28.97
C ARG A 321 -34.35 -32.30 -28.69
N PRO A 322 -35.18 -32.54 -29.73
CA PRO A 322 -36.60 -32.77 -29.52
C PRO A 322 -36.85 -34.17 -28.92
N LEU A 323 -37.81 -34.27 -28.01
CA LEU A 323 -38.24 -35.52 -27.40
C LEU A 323 -39.56 -36.02 -28.02
N PRO A 324 -39.83 -37.35 -28.01
CA PRO A 324 -41.05 -37.92 -28.59
C PRO A 324 -42.36 -37.41 -27.98
N ASN A 325 -42.32 -36.90 -26.75
CA ASN A 325 -43.48 -36.34 -26.05
C ASN A 325 -43.78 -34.88 -26.41
N GLY A 326 -43.05 -34.29 -27.36
CA GLY A 326 -43.19 -32.89 -27.78
C GLY A 326 -42.42 -31.88 -26.94
N ASN A 327 -41.68 -32.32 -25.91
CA ASN A 327 -40.76 -31.46 -25.15
C ASN A 327 -39.36 -31.41 -25.79
N PHE A 328 -38.46 -30.63 -25.20
CA PHE A 328 -37.05 -30.54 -25.58
C PHE A 328 -36.17 -30.94 -24.39
N GLU A 329 -35.01 -31.53 -24.68
CA GLU A 329 -33.91 -31.75 -23.75
C GLU A 329 -32.72 -30.89 -24.15
#